data_AF-A0A960G9F3-F1
#
_entry.id   AF-A0A960G9F3-F1
#
_cell.length_a   1.000
_cell.length_b   1.000
_cell.length_c   1.000
_cell.angle_alpha   90.00
_cell.angle_beta   90.00
_cell.angle_gamma   90.00
#
_symmetry.space_group_name_H-M   'P 1'
#
loop_
_entity.id
_entity.type
_entity.pdbx_description
1 polymer ?
#
loop_
_entity_poly.entity_id
_entity_poly.type
_entity_poly.pdbx_seq_one_letter_code
_entity_poly.pdbx_strand_id
1 'polypeptide(L)'
;MATPADPDSSAIPARTSRTPVEKLVRGFLDHLTVERGASVHTVAAYRRDLARYAAFLSARGIDDPAGVADADVSAFLASLQAPTDGHAPLSSASATRSLV
;
A
#
# COMPACT_ATOMS: atom_id res chain seq x y z
N MET A 1 -35.33 -35.68 -23.03
CA MET A 1 -34.87 -34.28 -23.19
C MET A 1 -34.52 -33.76 -21.80
N ALA A 2 -33.30 -34.04 -21.34
CA ALA A 2 -32.73 -33.52 -20.11
C ALA A 2 -31.39 -32.89 -20.50
N THR A 3 -31.29 -31.57 -20.35
CA THR A 3 -30.04 -30.83 -20.57
C THR A 3 -29.04 -31.25 -19.49
N PRO A 4 -27.79 -31.61 -19.83
CA PRO A 4 -26.75 -31.74 -18.82
C PRO A 4 -26.42 -30.34 -18.31
N ALA A 5 -26.49 -30.16 -16.98
CA ALA A 5 -25.98 -28.97 -16.32
C ALA A 5 -24.47 -28.89 -16.57
N ASP A 6 -24.00 -27.79 -17.16
CA ASP A 6 -22.59 -27.42 -17.18
C ASP A 6 -22.10 -27.25 -15.73
N PRO A 7 -21.09 -28.01 -15.27
CA PRO A 7 -20.36 -27.69 -14.06
C PRO A 7 -19.08 -26.94 -14.44
N ASP A 8 -19.22 -25.77 -15.08
CA ASP A 8 -18.09 -24.85 -15.22
C ASP A 8 -18.55 -23.42 -14.91
N SER A 9 -18.74 -23.17 -13.62
CA SER A 9 -18.69 -21.82 -13.07
C SER A 9 -17.85 -21.85 -11.81
N SER A 10 -16.61 -22.28 -12.01
CA SER A 10 -15.53 -21.89 -11.11
C SER A 10 -15.43 -20.37 -11.20
N ALA A 11 -15.97 -19.72 -10.16
CA ALA A 11 -15.98 -18.28 -10.01
C ALA A 11 -14.59 -17.73 -10.32
N ILE A 12 -14.48 -16.95 -11.41
CA ILE A 12 -13.32 -16.09 -11.62
C ILE A 12 -13.23 -15.24 -10.37
N PRO A 13 -12.15 -15.31 -9.56
CA PRO A 13 -12.05 -14.48 -8.36
C PRO A 13 -12.23 -13.04 -8.81
N ALA A 14 -13.23 -12.37 -8.23
CA ALA A 14 -13.54 -10.98 -8.52
C ALA A 14 -12.23 -10.22 -8.53
N ARG A 15 -11.93 -9.52 -9.64
CA ARG A 15 -10.78 -8.60 -9.72
C ARG A 15 -10.77 -7.79 -8.44
N THR A 16 -9.82 -8.05 -7.54
CA THR A 16 -9.80 -7.48 -6.19
C THR A 16 -10.02 -5.99 -6.32
N SER A 17 -11.19 -5.52 -5.89
CA SER A 17 -11.55 -4.11 -6.01
C SER A 17 -10.58 -3.32 -5.15
N ARG A 18 -9.68 -2.59 -5.81
CA ARG A 18 -8.63 -1.83 -5.11
C ARG A 18 -9.25 -0.82 -4.16
N THR A 19 -8.73 -0.77 -2.93
CA THR A 19 -9.16 0.20 -1.92
C THR A 19 -8.81 1.62 -2.36
N PRO A 20 -9.51 2.64 -1.85
CA PRO A 20 -9.11 4.04 -2.03
C PRO A 20 -7.64 4.30 -1.70
N VAL A 21 -7.11 3.73 -0.61
CA VAL A 21 -5.68 3.82 -0.26
C VAL A 21 -4.78 3.26 -1.37
N GLU A 22 -5.07 2.06 -1.90
CA GLU A 22 -4.27 1.45 -2.97
C GLU A 22 -4.29 2.27 -4.27
N LYS A 23 -5.43 2.91 -4.57
CA LYS A 23 -5.55 3.82 -5.72
C LYS A 23 -4.69 5.06 -5.55
N LEU A 24 -4.69 5.67 -4.36
CA LEU A 24 -3.84 6.82 -4.06
C LEU A 24 -2.36 6.48 -4.15
N VAL A 25 -1.93 5.35 -3.58
CA VAL A 25 -0.53 4.89 -3.65
C VAL A 25 -0.08 4.77 -5.11
N ARG A 26 -0.92 4.17 -5.97
CA ARG A 26 -0.62 4.06 -7.40
C ARG A 26 -0.51 5.43 -8.07
N GLY A 27 -1.49 6.31 -7.88
CA GLY A 27 -1.50 7.64 -8.47
C GLY A 27 -0.26 8.47 -8.09
N PHE A 28 0.17 8.37 -6.82
CA PHE A 28 1.38 9.04 -6.36
C PHE A 28 2.66 8.50 -7.02
N LEU A 29 2.80 7.17 -7.13
CA LEU A 29 3.96 6.56 -7.80
C LEU A 29 4.01 6.89 -9.30
N ASP A 30 2.85 6.93 -9.95
CA ASP A 30 2.74 7.33 -11.35
C ASP A 30 3.14 8.81 -11.50
N HIS A 31 2.66 9.69 -10.60
CA HIS A 31 3.05 11.10 -10.55
C HIS A 31 4.57 11.29 -10.37
N LEU A 32 5.21 10.55 -9.45
CA LEU A 32 6.66 10.61 -9.25
C LEU A 32 7.43 10.22 -10.53
N THR A 33 6.90 9.27 -11.28
CA THR A 33 7.53 8.78 -12.51
C THR A 33 7.39 9.79 -13.64
N VAL A 34 6.16 10.25 -13.89
CA VAL A 34 5.80 11.07 -15.06
C VAL A 34 6.13 12.54 -14.86
N GLU A 35 5.73 13.11 -13.73
CA GLU A 35 5.80 14.56 -13.51
C GLU A 35 7.12 14.99 -12.87
N ARG A 36 7.74 14.12 -12.06
CA ARG A 36 8.99 14.43 -11.33
C ARG A 36 10.22 13.76 -11.91
N GLY A 37 10.08 12.90 -12.92
CA GLY A 37 11.20 12.18 -13.54
C GLY A 37 12.03 11.37 -12.53
N ALA A 38 11.39 10.89 -11.45
CA ALA A 38 12.10 10.19 -10.40
C ALA A 38 12.75 8.90 -10.94
N SER A 39 13.94 8.58 -10.45
CA SER A 39 14.65 7.37 -10.87
C SER A 39 13.85 6.10 -10.50
N VAL A 40 14.05 5.02 -11.26
CA VAL A 40 13.45 3.70 -10.97
C VAL A 40 13.78 3.24 -9.55
N HIS A 41 14.99 3.52 -9.06
CA HIS A 41 15.40 3.20 -7.70
C HIS A 41 14.61 3.99 -6.65
N THR A 42 14.39 5.27 -6.89
CA THR A 42 13.56 6.13 -6.03
C THR A 42 12.13 5.61 -5.98
N VAL A 43 11.50 5.38 -7.14
CA VAL A 43 10.13 4.87 -7.22
C VAL A 43 10.00 3.50 -6.54
N ALA A 44 10.99 2.62 -6.70
CA ALA A 44 11.00 1.31 -6.04
C ALA A 44 11.08 1.40 -4.51
N ALA A 45 11.85 2.34 -3.97
CA ALA A 45 11.92 2.60 -2.53
C ALA A 45 10.56 3.07 -2.00
N TYR A 46 9.97 4.11 -2.61
CA TYR A 46 8.65 4.62 -2.23
C TYR A 46 7.56 3.55 -2.34
N ARG A 47 7.60 2.70 -3.37
CA ARG A 47 6.65 1.59 -3.52
C ARG A 47 6.69 0.64 -2.33
N ARG A 48 7.90 0.26 -1.87
CA ARG A 48 8.06 -0.64 -0.72
C ARG A 48 7.52 0.00 0.55
N ASP A 49 7.83 1.28 0.77
CA ASP A 49 7.42 1.99 1.97
C ASP A 49 5.89 2.20 2.02
N LEU A 50 5.30 2.65 0.91
CA LEU A 50 3.84 2.83 0.81
C LEU A 50 3.07 1.51 0.88
N ALA A 51 3.65 0.39 0.40
CA ALA A 51 3.05 -0.92 0.55
C ALA A 51 3.00 -1.36 2.03
N ARG A 52 4.05 -1.09 2.81
CA ARG A 52 4.02 -1.36 4.27
C ARG A 52 2.96 -0.52 4.96
N TYR A 53 2.84 0.76 4.61
CA TYR A 53 1.83 1.63 5.20
C TYR A 53 0.40 1.20 4.85
N ALA A 54 0.13 0.87 3.58
CA ALA A 54 -1.18 0.35 3.16
C ALA A 54 -1.54 -0.96 3.88
N ALA A 55 -0.58 -1.88 4.05
CA ALA A 55 -0.77 -3.10 4.80
C ALA A 55 -1.06 -2.83 6.30
N PHE A 56 -0.36 -1.88 6.90
CA PHE A 56 -0.60 -1.46 8.28
C PHE A 56 -2.02 -0.88 8.47
N LEU A 57 -2.47 -0.01 7.56
CA LEU A 57 -3.82 0.55 7.60
C LEU A 57 -4.90 -0.52 7.38
N SER A 58 -4.68 -1.42 6.41
CA SER A 58 -5.61 -2.53 6.14
C SER A 58 -5.74 -3.48 7.34
N ALA A 59 -4.66 -3.77 8.05
CA ALA A 59 -4.69 -4.55 9.29
C ALA A 59 -5.52 -3.90 10.41
N ARG A 60 -5.77 -2.59 10.32
CA ARG A 60 -6.63 -1.81 11.22
C ARG A 60 -8.03 -1.56 10.67
N GLY A 61 -8.34 -2.10 9.48
CA GLY A 61 -9.62 -1.90 8.79
C GLY A 61 -9.77 -0.51 8.16
N ILE A 62 -8.67 0.22 7.94
CA ILE A 62 -8.67 1.56 7.35
C ILE A 62 -8.33 1.45 5.87
N ASP A 63 -9.38 1.45 5.03
CA ASP A 63 -9.24 1.34 3.57
C ASP A 63 -9.49 2.67 2.84
N ASP A 64 -9.96 3.69 3.57
CA ASP A 64 -10.16 5.06 3.09
C ASP A 64 -9.13 6.00 3.74
N PRO A 65 -8.30 6.72 2.95
CA PRO A 65 -7.37 7.73 3.46
C PRO A 65 -8.05 8.82 4.31
N ALA A 66 -9.32 9.15 4.06
CA ALA A 66 -10.05 10.14 4.84
C ALA A 66 -10.35 9.66 6.28
N GLY A 67 -10.25 8.35 6.53
CA GLY A 67 -10.41 7.75 7.85
C GLY A 67 -9.11 7.62 8.64
N VAL A 68 -7.96 8.03 8.09
CA VAL A 68 -6.68 7.99 8.78
C VAL A 68 -6.59 9.12 9.80
N ALA A 69 -6.32 8.79 11.06
CA ALA A 69 -6.07 9.78 12.11
C ALA A 69 -4.57 9.91 12.44
N ASP A 70 -4.19 11.00 13.11
CA ASP A 70 -2.81 11.23 13.58
C ASP A 70 -2.26 10.10 14.46
N ALA A 71 -3.16 9.46 15.23
CA ALA A 71 -2.83 8.31 16.06
C ALA A 71 -2.42 7.09 15.21
N ASP A 72 -3.01 6.88 14.04
CA ASP A 72 -2.65 5.77 13.14
C ASP A 72 -1.28 6.01 12.51
N VAL A 73 -0.97 7.27 12.15
CA VAL A 73 0.36 7.67 11.66
C VAL A 73 1.42 7.44 12.75
N SER A 74 1.13 7.88 13.98
CA SER A 74 2.04 7.69 15.12
C SER A 74 2.26 6.20 15.43
N ALA A 75 1.19 5.40 15.38
CA ALA A 75 1.26 3.96 15.58
C ALA A 75 2.06 3.26 14.46
N PHE A 76 1.93 3.71 13.20
CA PHE A 76 2.75 3.19 12.11
C PHE A 76 4.24 3.51 12.34
N LEU A 77 4.58 4.75 12.70
CA LEU A 77 5.97 5.14 12.99
C LEU A 77 6.56 4.35 14.16
N ALA A 78 5.75 4.06 15.18
CA ALA A 78 6.14 3.17 16.27
C ALA A 78 6.36 1.72 15.79
N SER A 79 5.51 1.23 14.88
CA SER A 79 5.64 -0.12 14.30
C SER A 79 6.93 -0.29 13.46
N LEU A 80 7.42 0.78 12.83
CA LEU A 80 8.68 0.76 12.08
C LEU A 80 9.93 0.66 12.98
N GLN A 81 9.78 1.03 14.25
CA GLN A 81 10.84 0.98 15.27
C GLN A 81 10.78 -0.31 16.10
N ALA A 82 9.64 -1.02 16.06
CA ALA A 82 9.49 -2.29 16.73
C ALA A 82 10.34 -3.37 16.03
N PRO A 83 11.07 -4.21 16.77
CA PRO A 83 11.78 -5.34 16.20
C PRO A 83 10.78 -6.23 15.46
N THR A 84 10.87 -6.26 14.13
CA THR A 84 10.18 -7.24 13.32
C THR A 84 11.20 -8.33 12.98
N ASP A 85 10.83 -9.60 13.15
CA ASP A 85 11.75 -10.71 12.89
C ASP A 85 12.46 -10.53 11.53
N GLY A 86 13.79 -10.33 11.60
CA GLY A 86 14.68 -10.29 10.45
C GLY A 86 14.82 -8.97 9.67
N HIS A 87 14.26 -7.83 10.09
CA HIS A 87 14.43 -6.55 9.38
C HIS A 87 15.05 -5.46 10.26
N ALA A 88 16.12 -4.82 9.77
CA ALA A 88 16.72 -3.68 10.44
C ALA A 88 15.76 -2.47 10.48
N PRO A 89 15.68 -1.73 11.61
CA PRO A 89 14.81 -0.57 11.72
C PRO A 89 15.14 0.46 10.64
N LEU A 90 14.12 0.97 9.96
CA LEU A 90 14.30 1.97 8.90
C LEU A 90 14.85 3.27 9.51
N SER A 91 15.92 3.82 8.92
CA SER A 91 16.50 5.07 9.40
C SER A 91 15.55 6.25 9.19
N SER A 92 15.41 7.06 10.24
CA SER A 92 14.74 8.38 10.25
C SER A 92 15.12 9.28 9.07
N ALA A 93 16.31 9.07 8.48
CA ALA A 93 16.83 9.84 7.35
C ALA A 93 16.00 9.79 6.05
N SER A 94 15.14 8.77 5.84
CA SER A 94 14.35 8.65 4.60
C SER A 94 12.99 9.37 4.63
N ALA A 95 12.44 9.68 5.80
CA ALA A 95 11.13 10.35 5.92
C ALA A 95 11.19 11.86 5.60
N THR A 96 12.34 12.51 5.82
CA THR A 96 12.48 13.97 5.76
C THR A 96 12.58 14.55 4.35
N ARG A 97 12.86 13.75 3.31
CA ARG A 97 12.97 14.26 1.92
C ARG A 97 11.63 14.52 1.22
N SER A 98 10.50 14.37 1.91
CA SER A 98 9.16 14.56 1.35
C SER A 98 8.45 15.85 1.80
N LEU A 99 9.12 16.75 2.54
CA LEU A 99 8.52 18.01 3.03
C LEU A 99 9.03 19.28 2.33
N VAL A 100 9.68 19.16 1.16
CA VAL A 100 10.06 20.31 0.29
C VAL A 100 9.76 20.03 -1.17
#